data_AF-A0A529M658-F1
#
_entry.id   AF-A0A529M658-F1
#
_cell.length_a   1.000
_cell.length_b   1.000
_cell.length_c   1.000
_cell.angle_alpha   90.00
_cell.angle_beta   90.00
_cell.angle_gamma   90.00
#
_symmetry.space_group_name_H-M   'P 1'
#
loop_
_entity.id
_entity.type
_entity.pdbx_description
1 polymer ?
#
loop_
_entity_poly.entity_id
_entity_poly.type
_entity_poly.pdbx_seq_one_letter_code
_entity_poly.pdbx_strand_id
1 'polypeptide(L)' 'VQALSMEAKASAVIIGALPFVVAFLVYLSSPNYIMPLFTTNVGNLILGCAGVWMSIGILVMRKMMNFEV' A
#
# COMPACT_ATOMS: atom_id res chain seq x y z
N VAL A 1 0.03 14.67 24.80
CA VAL A 1 0.74 14.87 23.51
C VAL A 1 1.10 13.56 22.79
N GLN A 2 1.29 12.43 23.49
CA GLN A 2 1.54 11.13 22.82
C GLN A 2 0.29 10.44 22.23
N ALA A 3 -0.92 10.75 22.73
CA ALA A 3 -2.15 10.14 22.23
C ALA A 3 -2.50 10.58 20.79
N LEU A 4 -2.34 11.87 20.47
CA LEU A 4 -2.57 12.41 19.12
C LEU A 4 -1.58 11.84 18.08
N SER A 5 -0.32 11.65 18.48
CA SER A 5 0.72 11.03 17.63
C SER A 5 0.40 9.55 17.30
N MET A 6 -0.21 8.82 18.23
CA MET A 6 -0.60 7.41 18.04
C MET A 6 -1.78 7.22 17.08
N GLU A 7 -2.73 8.16 17.05
CA GLU A 7 -3.86 8.14 16.11
C GLU A 7 -3.40 8.34 14.65
N ALA A 8 -2.49 9.29 14.43
CA ALA A 8 -1.87 9.52 13.12
C ALA A 8 -1.06 8.31 12.66
N LYS A 9 -0.32 7.67 13.59
CA LYS A 9 0.42 6.43 13.33
C LYS A 9 -0.47 5.27 12.91
N ALA A 10 -1.56 5.03 13.64
CA ALA A 10 -2.50 3.95 13.35
C ALA A 10 -3.14 4.13 11.97
N SER A 11 -3.56 5.35 11.65
CA SER A 11 -4.17 5.68 10.35
C SER A 11 -3.21 5.45 9.18
N ALA A 12 -1.94 5.84 9.32
CA ALA A 12 -0.91 5.62 8.30
C ALA A 12 -0.64 4.13 8.04
N VAL A 13 -0.66 3.29 9.09
CA VAL A 13 -0.50 1.83 8.96
C VAL A 13 -1.69 1.21 8.23
N ILE A 14 -2.92 1.66 8.53
CA ILE A 14 -4.14 1.18 7.85
C ILE A 14 -4.08 1.50 6.35
N ILE A 15 -3.69 2.74 5.99
CA ILE A 15 -3.56 3.16 4.58
C ILE A 15 -2.45 2.37 3.87
N GLY A 16 -1.34 2.09 4.54
CA GLY A 16 -0.26 1.28 3.98
C GLY A 16 -0.62 -0.19 3.73
N ALA A 17 -1.49 -0.77 4.58
CA ALA A 17 -1.91 -2.17 4.48
C ALA A 17 -3.06 -2.39 3.48
N LEU A 18 -3.90 -1.38 3.27
CA LEU A 18 -5.09 -1.41 2.41
C LEU A 18 -4.85 -2.04 1.02
N PRO A 19 -3.81 -1.65 0.25
CA PRO A 19 -3.60 -2.17 -1.10
C PRO A 19 -3.25 -3.66 -1.11
N PHE A 20 -2.54 -4.15 -0.10
CA PHE A 20 -2.20 -5.57 0.03
C PHE A 20 -3.44 -6.41 0.35
N VAL A 21 -4.28 -5.93 1.28
CA VAL A 21 -5.53 -6.58 1.65
C VAL A 21 -6.49 -6.60 0.45
N VAL A 22 -6.61 -5.48 -0.27
CA VAL A 22 -7.46 -5.38 -1.47
C VAL A 22 -6.95 -6.30 -2.57
N ALA A 23 -5.63 -6.33 -2.85
CA ALA A 23 -5.06 -7.24 -3.84
C ALA A 23 -5.35 -8.71 -3.50
N PHE A 24 -5.22 -9.09 -2.22
CA PHE A 24 -5.51 -10.44 -1.75
C PHE A 24 -7.01 -10.78 -1.85
N LEU A 25 -7.89 -9.87 -1.45
CA LEU A 25 -9.34 -10.06 -1.53
C LEU A 25 -9.82 -10.16 -2.98
N VAL A 26 -9.29 -9.34 -3.89
CA VAL A 26 -9.64 -9.39 -5.31
C VAL A 26 -9.10 -10.67 -5.95
N TYR A 27 -7.92 -11.16 -5.52
CA TYR A 27 -7.39 -12.44 -5.97
C TYR A 27 -8.32 -13.61 -5.60
N LEU A 28 -8.87 -13.61 -4.38
CA LEU A 28 -9.82 -14.63 -3.92
C LEU A 28 -11.21 -14.50 -4.57
N SER A 29 -11.70 -13.27 -4.75
CA SER A 29 -13.07 -13.02 -5.24
C SER A 29 -13.19 -13.18 -6.76
N SER A 30 -12.19 -12.68 -7.50
CA SER A 30 -12.20 -12.65 -8.98
C SER A 30 -10.80 -12.87 -9.56
N PRO A 31 -10.29 -14.12 -9.54
CA PRO A 31 -8.92 -14.42 -9.96
C PRO A 31 -8.66 -14.12 -11.45
N ASN A 32 -9.69 -14.22 -12.31
CA ASN A 32 -9.58 -13.88 -13.74
C ASN A 32 -9.26 -12.39 -13.99
N TYR A 33 -9.56 -11.49 -13.06
CA TYR A 33 -9.29 -10.05 -13.22
C TYR A 33 -7.85 -9.68 -12.85
N ILE A 34 -7.28 -10.37 -11.84
CA ILE A 34 -5.92 -10.12 -11.37
C ILE A 34 -4.86 -10.98 -12.10
N MET A 35 -5.23 -12.13 -12.69
CA MET A 35 -4.29 -12.97 -13.44
C MET A 35 -3.53 -12.22 -14.56
N PRO A 36 -4.14 -11.35 -15.39
CA PRO A 36 -3.42 -10.58 -16.41
C PRO A 36 -2.37 -9.63 -15.80
N LEU A 37 -2.57 -9.17 -14.57
CA LEU A 37 -1.57 -8.37 -13.88
C LEU A 37 -0.28 -9.16 -13.64
N PHE A 38 -0.35 -10.48 -13.40
CA PHE A 38 0.82 -11.33 -13.13
C PHE A 38 1.36 -12.06 -14.37
N THR A 39 0.49 -12.42 -15.31
CA THR A 39 0.86 -13.25 -16.47
C THR A 39 1.36 -12.42 -17.65
N THR A 40 0.93 -11.17 -17.78
CA THR A 40 1.32 -10.30 -18.91
C THR A 40 2.51 -9.41 -18.53
N ASN A 41 3.49 -9.27 -19.44
CA ASN A 41 4.68 -8.42 -19.22
C ASN A 41 4.33 -6.97 -18.84
N VAL A 42 3.26 -6.42 -19.44
CA VAL A 42 2.76 -5.07 -19.14
C VAL A 42 2.18 -5.01 -17.71
N GLY A 43 1.49 -6.05 -17.27
CA GLY A 43 0.93 -6.15 -15.92
C GLY A 43 2.00 -6.17 -14.84
N ASN A 44 3.06 -6.95 -15.05
CA ASN A 44 4.19 -7.01 -14.11
C ASN A 44 4.94 -5.68 -14.01
N LEU A 45 5.06 -4.93 -15.12
CA LEU A 45 5.66 -3.60 -15.13
C LEU A 45 4.81 -2.60 -14.35
N ILE A 46 3.48 -2.65 -14.50
CA ILE A 46 2.54 -1.81 -13.74
C ILE A 46 2.57 -2.17 -12.25
N LEU A 47 2.61 -3.45 -11.90
CA LEU A 47 2.78 -3.91 -10.52
C LEU A 47 4.10 -3.44 -9.91
N GLY A 48 5.19 -3.50 -10.68
CA GLY A 48 6.49 -2.96 -10.28
C GLY A 48 6.42 -1.46 -10.01
N CYS A 49 5.87 -0.68 -10.95
CA CYS A 49 5.66 0.75 -10.77
C CYS A 49 4.76 1.07 -9.57
N ALA A 50 3.67 0.31 -9.38
CA ALA A 50 2.76 0.48 -8.24
C ALA A 50 3.45 0.18 -6.91
N GLY A 51 4.30 -0.86 -6.85
CA GLY A 51 5.10 -1.19 -5.67
C GLY A 51 6.12 -0.11 -5.32
N VAL A 52 6.79 0.47 -6.33
CA VAL A 52 7.68 1.62 -6.16
C VAL A 52 6.91 2.83 -5.65
N TRP A 53 5.74 3.11 -6.23
CA TRP A 53 4.89 4.23 -5.82
C TRP A 53 4.37 4.07 -4.39
N MET A 54 3.97 2.86 -3.99
CA MET A 54 3.59 2.54 -2.60
C MET A 54 4.76 2.72 -1.66
N SER A 55 5.97 2.27 -2.04
CA SER A 55 7.16 2.42 -1.21
C SER A 55 7.46 3.90 -0.94
N ILE A 56 7.35 4.75 -1.97
CA ILE A 56 7.50 6.21 -1.83
C ILE A 56 6.41 6.77 -0.90
N GLY A 57 5.15 6.38 -1.09
CA GLY A 57 4.05 6.83 -0.24
C GLY A 57 4.24 6.45 1.25
N ILE A 58 4.68 5.22 1.52
CA ILE A 58 4.99 4.74 2.88
C ILE A 58 6.17 5.52 3.47
N LEU A 59 7.21 5.80 2.69
CA LEU A 59 8.35 6.61 3.15
C LEU A 59 7.91 8.04 3.50
N VAL A 60 7.00 8.65 2.73
CA VAL A 60 6.45 9.98 3.04
C VAL A 60 5.63 9.95 4.33
N MET A 61 4.73 8.98 4.51
CA MET A 61 3.97 8.81 5.75
C MET A 61 4.87 8.58 6.97
N ARG A 62 5.93 7.77 6.79
CA ARG A 62 6.95 7.55 7.83
C ARG A 62 7.70 8.85 8.16
N LYS A 63 7.97 9.69 7.18
CA LYS A 63 8.61 11.00 7.38
C LYS A 63 7.70 11.94 8.18
N MET A 64 6.41 12.01 7.84
CA MET A 64 5.43 12.82 8.57
C MET A 64 5.31 12.43 10.05
N MET A 65 5.33 11.12 10.35
CA MET A 65 5.30 10.62 11.73
C MET A 65 6.60 10.85 12.51
N ASN A 66 7.74 10.93 11.83
CA ASN A 66 9.04 11.25 12.46
C ASN A 66 9.23 12.75 12.67
N PHE A 67 8.38 13.59 12.06
CA PHE A 67 8.41 15.06 12.20
C PHE A 67 7.63 15.57 13.41
N GLU A 68 6.89 14.71 14.13
CA GLU A 68 6.44 15.03 15.49
C GLU A 68 7.62 14.85 16.46
N VAL A 69 8.29 15.97 16.73
CA VAL A 69 9.12 16.22 17.92
C VAL A 69 8.45 17.33 18.73
#